data_AF-A0A392VX25-F1
#
_entry.id   AF-A0A392VX25-F1
#
_cell.length_a   1.000
_cell.length_b   1.000
_cell.length_c   1.000
_cell.angle_alpha   90.00
_cell.angle_beta   90.00
_cell.angle_gamma   90.00
#
_symmetry.space_group_name_H-M   'P 1'
#
loop_
_entity.id
_entity.type
_entity.pdbx_description
1 polymer ?
#
loop_
_entity_poly.entity_id
_entity_poly.type
_entity_poly.pdbx_seq_one_letter_code
_entity_poly.pdbx_strand_id
1 'polypeptide(L)' 'MHFHDCFVRGCDASVLIDGSNTEKTAIPNLGLRGYEVIHDAKEKLEAACP' A
#
# COMPACT_ATOMS: atom_id res chain seq x y z
N MET A 1 2.38 -7.35 1.28
CA MET A 1 1.42 -6.23 1.30
C MET A 1 0.27 -6.47 2.25
N HIS A 2 -0.71 -7.33 1.95
CA HIS A 2 -1.89 -7.52 2.82
C HIS A 2 -1.57 -7.83 4.29
N PHE A 3 -0.61 -8.72 4.57
CA PHE A 3 -0.16 -8.97 5.94
C PHE A 3 0.37 -7.72 6.66
N HIS A 4 1.23 -6.94 5.99
CA HIS A 4 1.86 -5.76 6.59
C HIS A 4 0.84 -4.65 6.86
N ASP A 5 -0.16 -4.52 5.98
CA ASP A 5 -1.30 -3.62 6.15
C ASP A 5 -2.10 -4.03 7.39
N CYS A 6 -2.70 -5.23 7.38
CA CYS A 6 -3.59 -5.68 8.45
C CYS A 6 -2.93 -5.80 9.83
N PHE A 7 -1.61 -6.03 9.89
CA PHE A 7 -0.89 -6.19 11.15
C PHE A 7 -0.64 -4.84 11.86
N VAL A 8 -0.65 -3.73 11.12
CA VAL A 8 -0.47 -2.38 11.67
C VAL A 8 -1.79 -1.64 11.56
N ARG A 9 -2.48 -1.45 12.69
CA ARG A 9 -3.72 -0.66 12.80
C ARG A 9 -4.91 -1.12 11.94
N GLY A 10 -4.80 -2.21 11.19
CA GLY A 10 -5.92 -2.85 10.46
C GLY A 10 -5.73 -2.81 8.95
N CYS A 11 -6.67 -3.39 8.21
CA CYS A 11 -6.58 -3.50 6.74
C CYS A 11 -7.13 -2.24 6.07
N ASP A 12 -6.44 -1.10 6.24
CA ASP A 12 -6.91 0.22 5.80
C ASP A 12 -6.06 0.85 4.68
N ALA A 13 -5.13 0.07 4.11
CA ALA A 13 -4.21 0.50 3.06
C ALA A 13 -3.21 1.60 3.47
N SER A 14 -3.04 1.87 4.77
CA SER A 14 -2.09 2.87 5.29
C SER A 14 -0.64 2.60 4.88
N VAL A 15 -0.28 1.33 4.65
CA VAL A 15 1.05 0.92 4.14
C VAL A 15 1.34 1.40 2.71
N LEU A 16 0.32 1.83 1.96
CA LEU A 16 0.47 2.36 0.59
C LEU A 16 0.86 3.85 0.55
N ILE A 17 0.77 4.57 1.66
CA ILE A 17 0.95 6.02 1.69
C ILE A 17 2.43 6.40 1.57
N ASP A 18 2.73 7.25 0.58
CA ASP A 18 4.04 7.85 0.36
C ASP A 18 4.27 9.06 1.29
N GLY A 19 5.51 9.23 1.74
CA GLY A 19 5.91 10.39 2.55
C GLY A 19 7.01 10.07 3.57
N SER A 20 7.49 11.09 4.27
CA SER A 20 8.34 10.89 5.45
C SER A 20 7.50 10.39 6.62
N ASN A 21 8.08 9.53 7.45
CA ASN A 21 7.42 8.95 8.63
C ASN A 21 6.12 8.17 8.34
N THR A 22 5.97 7.62 7.12
CA THR A 22 4.89 6.68 6.80
C THR A 22 5.32 5.24 7.03
N GLU A 23 4.35 4.34 7.10
CA GLU A 23 4.60 2.91 7.24
C GLU A 23 5.46 2.36 6.10
N LYS A 24 5.29 2.88 4.89
CA LYS A 24 6.10 2.50 3.72
C LYS A 24 7.60 2.71 3.95
N THR A 25 7.97 3.74 4.72
CA THR A 25 9.37 4.06 5.06
C THR A 25 9.90 3.38 6.33
N ALA A 26 9.07 2.62 7.03
CA ALA A 26 9.49 1.91 8.24
C ALA A 26 10.48 0.79 7.91
N ILE A 27 11.46 0.54 8.79
CA ILE A 27 12.51 -0.48 8.61
C ILE A 27 11.94 -1.86 8.18
N PRO A 28 10.85 -2.38 8.79
CA PRO A 28 10.26 -3.66 8.37
C PRO A 28 9.70 -3.68 6.94
N ASN A 29 9.44 -2.50 6.36
CA ASN A 29 8.74 -2.33 5.09
C ASN A 29 9.66 -1.90 3.93
N LEU A 30 10.94 -1.58 4.19
CA LEU A 30 11.91 -1.12 3.18
C LEU A 30 12.16 -2.10 2.03
N GLY A 31 11.81 -3.38 2.20
CA GLY A 31 11.93 -4.43 1.19
C GLY A 31 10.62 -4.87 0.54
N LEU A 32 9.49 -4.24 0.88
CA LEU A 32 8.20 -4.57 0.29
C LEU A 32 8.19 -4.20 -1.20
N ARG A 33 7.50 -5.02 -2.00
CA ARG A 33 7.39 -4.89 -3.46
C ARG A 33 5.93 -5.05 -3.89
N GLY A 34 5.63 -4.68 -5.14
CA GLY A 34 4.29 -4.84 -5.72
C GLY A 34 3.36 -3.66 -5.42
N TYR A 35 3.91 -2.48 -5.12
CA TYR A 35 3.14 -1.24 -4.99
C TYR A 35 2.55 -0.85 -6.36
N GLU A 36 3.35 -0.99 -7.41
CA GLU A 36 3.00 -0.78 -8.81
C GLU A 36 1.84 -1.68 -9.25
N VAL A 37 1.82 -2.94 -8.82
CA VAL A 37 0.75 -3.89 -9.17
C VAL A 37 -0.59 -3.45 -8.56
N ILE A 38 -0.56 -2.93 -7.32
CA ILE A 38 -1.76 -2.41 -6.65
C ILE A 38 -2.22 -1.12 -7.33
N HIS A 39 -1.28 -0.26 -7.73
CA HIS A 39 -1.57 0.98 -8.45
C HIS A 39 -2.23 0.70 -9.81
N ASP A 40 -1.65 -0.20 -10.62
CA ASP A 40 -2.20 -0.60 -11.92
C ASP A 40 -3.62 -1.19 -11.80
N ALA A 41 -3.86 -1.98 -10.75
CA ALA A 41 -5.19 -2.53 -10.47
C ALA A 41 -6.19 -1.41 -10.10
N LYS A 42 -5.76 -0.47 -9.24
CA LYS A 42 -6.58 0.70 -8.87
C LYS A 42 -6.90 1.54 -10.09
N GLU A 43 -5.94 1.88 -10.94
CA GLU A 43 -6.18 2.68 -12.15
C GLU A 43 -7.23 2.04 -13.07
N LYS A 44 -7.14 0.72 -13.29
CA LYS A 44 -8.13 -0.02 -14.09
C LYS A 44 -9.53 0.00 -13.46
N LEU A 45 -9.60 -0.10 -12.13
CA LEU A 45 -10.86 -0.02 -11.40
C LEU A 45 -11.46 1.38 -11.46
N GLU A 46 -10.68 2.43 -11.24
CA GLU A 46 -11.16 3.83 -11.35
C GLU A 46 -11.65 4.16 -12.75
N ALA A 47 -10.99 3.62 -13.80
CA ALA A 47 -11.46 3.79 -15.17
C ALA A 47 -12.82 3.11 -15.44
N ALA A 48 -13.12 2.02 -14.73
CA ALA A 48 -14.37 1.29 -14.86
C ALA A 48 -15.49 1.80 -13.92
N CYS A 49 -15.12 2.22 -12.71
CA CYS A 49 -16.00 2.70 -11.65
C CYS A 49 -15.26 3.74 -10.77
N PRO A 50 -15.39 5.04 -11.08
CA PRO A 50 -14.86 6.13 -10.25
C PRO A 50 -15.51 6.21 -8.87
#